data_AF-A0A0K0CY36-F1
#
_entry.id   AF-A0A0K0CY36-F1
#
_cell.length_a   1.000
_cell.length_b   1.000
_cell.length_c   1.000
_cell.angle_alpha   90.00
_cell.angle_beta   90.00
_cell.angle_gamma   90.00
#
_symmetry.space_group_name_H-M   'P 1'
#
loop_
_entity.id
_entity.type
_entity.pdbx_description
1 polymer ?
#
loop_
_entity_poly.entity_id
_entity_poly.type
_entity_poly.pdbx_seq_one_letter_code
_entity_poly.pdbx_strand_id
1 'polypeptide(L)' 'MIEIGNMRYVTVRNFRGKALVDIREYYLDKSSGEMRPGKKGISLNREQYQNFKAVLNEIDGKL' A
#
# COMPACT_ATOMS: atom_id res chain seq x y z
N MET A 1 -8.05 -1.35 -6.28
CA MET A 1 -6.59 -1.35 -6.12
C MET A 1 -6.05 -0.30 -7.07
N ILE A 2 -5.07 0.50 -6.67
CA ILE A 2 -4.48 1.57 -7.49
C ILE A 2 -3.03 1.18 -7.72
N GLU A 3 -2.63 0.95 -8.98
CA GLU A 3 -1.25 0.58 -9.32
C GLU A 3 -0.33 1.81 -9.27
N ILE A 4 0.85 1.64 -8.67
CA ILE A 4 1.91 2.67 -8.58
C ILE A 4 3.22 2.21 -9.25
N GLY A 5 3.13 1.15 -10.08
CA GLY A 5 4.23 0.60 -10.88
C GLY A 5 4.96 -0.59 -10.24
N ASN A 6 5.65 -1.37 -11.07
CA ASN A 6 6.46 -2.53 -10.66
C ASN A 6 5.72 -3.53 -9.75
N MET A 7 4.48 -3.87 -10.10
CA MET A 7 3.60 -4.75 -9.31
C MET A 7 3.32 -4.23 -7.88
N ARG A 8 3.40 -2.92 -7.65
CA ARG A 8 3.05 -2.29 -6.37
C ARG A 8 1.71 -1.61 -6.46
N TYR A 9 0.90 -1.82 -5.43
CA TYR A 9 -0.47 -1.32 -5.39
C TYR A 9 -0.76 -0.63 -4.07
N VAL A 10 -1.58 0.42 -4.14
CA VAL A 10 -2.25 1.05 -3.00
C VAL A 10 -3.69 0.53 -2.94
N THR A 11 -4.12 0.07 -1.76
CA THR A 11 -5.48 -0.44 -1.54
C THR A 11 -6.05 0.10 -0.25
N VAL A 12 -7.35 0.38 -0.21
CA VAL A 12 -8.06 0.65 1.04
C VAL A 12 -8.86 -0.59 1.38
N ARG A 13 -8.53 -1.24 2.49
CA ARG A 13 -9.17 -2.49 2.94
C ARG A 13 -9.72 -2.36 4.35
N ASN A 14 -10.78 -3.11 4.65
CA ASN A 14 -11.30 -3.21 6.01
C ASN A 14 -10.73 -4.47 6.67
N PHE A 15 -10.05 -4.30 7.81
CA PHE A 15 -9.54 -5.40 8.62
C PHE A 15 -10.04 -5.24 10.06
N ARG A 16 -10.86 -6.19 10.52
CA ARG A 16 -11.46 -6.19 11.86
C ARG A 16 -12.15 -4.86 12.21
N GLY A 17 -12.94 -4.32 11.27
CA GLY A 17 -13.69 -3.08 11.44
C GLY A 17 -12.86 -1.80 11.28
N LYS A 18 -11.56 -1.90 10.99
CA LYS A 18 -10.68 -0.74 10.78
C LYS A 18 -10.29 -0.63 9.31
N ALA A 19 -10.46 0.56 8.74
CA ALA A 19 -9.96 0.88 7.41
C ALA A 19 -8.42 1.05 7.46
N LEU A 20 -7.72 0.36 6.56
CA LEU A 20 -6.28 0.41 6.39
C LEU A 20 -5.95 0.78 4.94
N VAL A 21 -4.96 1.66 4.77
CA VAL A 21 -4.33 1.95 3.48
C VAL A 21 -3.12 1.04 3.34
N ASP A 22 -3.21 -0.01 2.54
CA ASP A 22 -2.11 -0.95 2.30
C ASP A 22 -1.37 -0.59 1.01
N ILE A 23 -0.06 -0.36 1.14
CA ILE A 23 0.88 -0.09 0.04
C ILE A 23 1.83 -1.29 -0.03
N ARG A 24 1.73 -2.09 -1.10
CA ARG A 24 2.37 -3.42 -1.12
C ARG A 24 2.79 -3.88 -2.51
N GLU A 25 3.92 -4.56 -2.57
CA GLU A 25 4.38 -5.32 -3.75
C GLU A 25 3.64 -6.66 -3.81
N TYR A 26 3.09 -6.97 -4.98
CA TYR A 26 2.41 -8.22 -5.28
C TYR A 26 3.32 -9.10 -6.13
N TYR A 27 3.04 -10.40 -6.12
CA TYR A 27 3.68 -11.37 -7.00
C TYR A 27 2.61 -12.23 -7.68
N LEU A 28 2.95 -12.75 -8.86
CA LEU A 28 2.13 -13.76 -9.53
C LEU A 28 2.44 -15.12 -8.90
N ASP A 29 1.45 -15.71 -8.24
CA ASP A 29 1.53 -17.08 -7.75
C ASP A 29 1.59 -18.02 -8.95
N LYS A 30 2.71 -18.74 -9.11
CA LYS A 30 2.92 -19.62 -10.27
C LYS A 30 2.01 -20.85 -10.27
N SER A 31 1.51 -21.24 -9.10
CA SER A 31 0.65 -22.42 -8.97
C SER A 31 -0.80 -22.10 -9.27
N SER A 32 -1.30 -20.94 -8.84
CA SER A 32 -2.69 -20.53 -9.08
C SER A 32 -2.87 -19.57 -10.27
N GLY A 33 -1.80 -18.92 -10.72
CA GLY A 33 -1.87 -17.83 -11.70
C GLY A 33 -2.48 -16.53 -11.12
N GLU A 34 -2.69 -16.46 -9.81
CA GLU A 34 -3.33 -15.30 -9.17
C GLU A 34 -2.31 -14.31 -8.61
N MET A 35 -2.66 -13.04 -8.62
CA MET A 35 -1.88 -12.00 -7.96
C MET A 35 -2.05 -12.09 -6.44
N ARG A 36 -0.94 -12.28 -5.71
CA ARG A 36 -0.91 -12.39 -4.25
C ARG A 36 -0.11 -11.25 -3.63
N PRO A 37 -0.54 -10.72 -2.46
CA PRO A 37 0.25 -9.74 -1.72
C PRO A 37 1.56 -10.36 -1.22
N GLY A 38 2.68 -9.69 -1.49
CA GLY A 38 4.01 -10.10 -1.03
C GLY A 38 4.36 -9.58 0.37
N LYS A 39 5.55 -9.97 0.86
CA LYS A 39 6.06 -9.55 2.17
C LYS A 39 6.42 -8.06 2.21
N LYS A 40 6.86 -7.48 1.09
CA LYS A 40 7.27 -6.07 1.00
C LYS A 40 6.04 -5.15 0.92
N GLY A 41 5.76 -4.42 1.98
CA GLY A 41 4.68 -3.46 2.02
C GLY A 41 4.27 -3.09 3.43
N ILE A 42 3.48 -2.02 3.56
CA ILE A 42 3.00 -1.48 4.84
C ILE A 42 1.49 -1.27 4.78
N SER A 43 0.80 -1.60 5.88
CA SER A 43 -0.59 -1.21 6.11
C SER A 43 -0.59 -0.01 7.06
N LEU A 44 -0.97 1.16 6.55
CA LEU A 44 -1.15 2.36 7.35
C LEU A 44 -2.56 2.39 7.92
N ASN A 45 -2.68 2.66 9.21
CA ASN A 45 -3.97 3.03 9.78
C ASN A 45 -4.36 4.47 9.34
N ARG A 46 -5.58 4.90 9.69
CA ARG A 46 -6.09 6.22 9.29
C ARG A 46 -5.20 7.38 9.75
N GLU A 47 -4.69 7.32 10.99
CA GLU A 47 -3.84 8.34 11.58
C GLU A 47 -2.49 8.42 10.88
N GLN A 48 -1.80 7.28 10.71
CA GLN A 48 -0.55 7.18 9.98
C GLN A 48 -0.68 7.69 8.54
N TYR A 49 -1.80 7.41 7.87
CA TYR A 49 -2.06 7.95 6.54
C TYR A 49 -2.26 9.47 6.52
N GLN A 50 -2.93 10.06 7.53
CA GLN A 50 -3.01 11.52 7.64
C GLN A 50 -1.64 12.15 7.87
N ASN A 51 -0.84 11.58 8.76
CA ASN A 51 0.52 12.06 9.05
C ASN A 51 1.42 11.93 7.81
N PHE A 52 1.32 10.83 7.05
CA PHE A 52 2.03 10.67 5.78
C PHE A 52 1.67 11.78 4.78
N LYS A 53 0.38 12.11 4.63
CA LYS A 53 -0.05 13.22 3.77
C LYS A 53 0.50 14.58 4.23
N ALA A 54 0.58 14.80 5.54
CA ALA A 54 1.05 16.07 6.10
C ALA A 54 2.54 16.32 5.78
N VAL A 55 3.34 15.27 5.56
CA VAL A 55 4.76 15.38 5.25
C VAL A 55 5.08 15.28 3.74
N LEU A 56 4.06 15.19 2.86
CA LEU A 56 4.30 15.05 1.41
C LEU A 56 5.13 16.19 0.83
N ASN A 57 4.84 17.44 1.19
CA ASN A 57 5.63 18.59 0.73
C ASN A 57 7.10 18.50 1.16
N GLU A 58 7.40 17.96 2.34
CA GLU A 58 8.77 17.77 2.81
C GLU A 58 9.47 16.64 2.04
N ILE A 59 8.74 15.57 1.72
CA ILE A 59 9.25 14.48 0.87
C ILE A 59 9.54 15.01 -0.54
N ASP A 60 8.60 15.75 -1.14
CA ASP A 60 8.73 16.30 -2.48
C ASP A 60 9.91 17.27 -2.59
N GLY A 61 10.20 18.05 -1.54
CA GLY A 61 11.38 18.90 -1.49
C GLY A 61 12.72 18.16 -1.33
N LYS A 62 12.70 16.85 -1.03
CA LYS A 62 13.90 15.99 -0.90
C LYS A 62 14.14 15.08 -2.10
N LEU A 63 13.18 14.98 -3.02
CA LEU A 63 13.31 14.24 -4.28
C LEU A 63 13.95 15.14 -5.35
#